data_AF-A0A4V2ZHA3-F1
#
_entry.id   AF-A0A4V2ZHA3-F1
#
_cell.length_a   1.000
_cell.length_b   1.000
_cell.length_c   1.000
_cell.angle_alpha   90.00
_cell.angle_beta   90.00
_cell.angle_gamma   90.00
#
_symmetry.space_group_name_H-M   'P 1'
#
loop_
_entity.id
_entity.type
_entity.pdbx_description
1 polymer ?
#
loop_
_entity_poly.entity_id
_entity_poly.type
_entity_poly.pdbx_seq_one_letter_code
_entity_poly.pdbx_strand_id
1 'polypeptide(L)'
;MMAEMQINEMYNEQKYLKRNAMGSLCLGGYFLLNAISSISHGEGASYFNLFTIPLFLLSCSGLYFIISAASIGPKVNSKKFWSSAFGDEYLNHLNLRGFKWAFVVTGTIFIIIMALSVFELSTLQSVSIRYFSELVLGVMFVAYSTPIVYELFGEQ
;
A
#
# COMPACT_ATOMS: atom_id res chain seq x y z
N MET A 1 15.46 31.48 11.79
CA MET A 1 16.06 30.29 12.42
C MET A 1 15.04 29.28 12.98
N MET A 2 14.24 29.56 14.02
CA MET A 2 13.24 28.58 14.50
C MET A 2 12.11 28.30 13.47
N ALA A 3 11.59 29.34 12.81
CA ALA A 3 10.55 29.16 11.79
C ALA A 3 11.05 28.39 10.55
N GLU A 4 12.28 28.64 10.09
CA GLU A 4 12.89 27.92 8.95
C GLU A 4 13.14 26.45 9.26
N MET A 5 13.43 26.12 10.52
CA MET A 5 13.61 24.74 10.97
C MET A 5 12.28 23.98 10.96
N GLN A 6 11.19 24.62 11.38
CA GLN A 6 9.84 24.02 11.34
C GLN A 6 9.33 23.81 9.90
N ILE A 7 9.56 24.79 9.01
CA ILE A 7 9.18 24.67 7.59
C ILE A 7 9.92 23.50 6.91
N ASN A 8 11.23 23.34 7.19
CA ASN A 8 12.00 22.23 6.66
C ASN A 8 11.55 20.87 7.20
N GLU A 9 11.12 20.80 8.46
CA GLU A 9 10.56 19.58 9.05
C GLU A 9 9.24 19.19 8.39
N MET A 10 8.29 20.13 8.26
CA MET A 10 7.01 19.91 7.56
C MET A 10 7.22 19.42 6.12
N TYR A 11 8.12 20.07 5.38
CA TYR A 11 8.44 19.67 4.01
C TYR A 11 8.98 18.23 3.93
N ASN A 12 9.85 17.85 4.87
CA ASN A 12 10.40 16.49 4.92
C ASN A 12 9.33 15.46 5.31
N GLU A 13 8.43 15.79 6.26
CA GLU A 13 7.31 14.94 6.66
C GLU A 13 6.34 14.70 5.49
N GLN A 14 5.95 15.75 4.76
CA GLN A 14 5.07 15.63 3.60
C GLN A 14 5.71 14.76 2.50
N LYS A 15 6.99 15.01 2.20
CA LYS A 15 7.74 14.24 1.20
C LYS A 15 7.89 12.77 1.60
N TYR A 16 8.09 12.50 2.88
CA TYR A 16 8.12 11.15 3.42
C TYR A 16 6.77 10.45 3.28
N LEU A 17 5.67 11.07 3.74
CA LEU A 17 4.33 10.51 3.68
C LEU A 17 3.92 10.19 2.23
N LYS A 18 4.21 11.11 1.30
CA LYS A 18 3.97 10.94 -0.14
C LYS A 18 4.72 9.74 -0.73
N ARG A 19 6.01 9.59 -0.41
CA ARG A 19 6.83 8.47 -0.89
C ARG A 19 6.41 7.15 -0.26
N ASN A 20 6.04 7.15 1.02
CA ASN A 20 5.53 5.96 1.70
C ASN A 20 4.19 5.52 1.11
N ALA A 21 3.27 6.45 0.87
CA ALA A 21 1.99 6.15 0.23
C ALA A 21 2.16 5.62 -1.20
N MET A 22 3.06 6.21 -2.01
CA MET A 22 3.38 5.69 -3.34
C MET A 22 4.02 4.30 -3.31
N GLY A 23 4.95 4.07 -2.39
CA GLY A 23 5.54 2.73 -2.19
C GLY A 23 4.49 1.70 -1.80
N SER A 24 3.59 2.05 -0.89
CA SER A 24 2.43 1.23 -0.53
C SER A 24 1.55 0.95 -1.74
N LEU A 25 1.25 1.94 -2.58
CA LEU A 25 0.43 1.75 -3.78
C LEU A 25 1.09 0.78 -4.77
N CYS A 26 2.41 0.90 -5.01
CA CYS A 26 3.18 -0.02 -5.85
C CYS A 26 3.18 -1.44 -5.30
N LEU A 27 3.42 -1.62 -3.99
CA LEU A 27 3.40 -2.92 -3.33
C LEU A 27 1.99 -3.54 -3.36
N GLY A 28 0.96 -2.73 -3.09
CA GLY A 28 -0.42 -3.16 -3.13
C GLY A 28 -0.83 -3.65 -4.53
N GLY A 29 -0.47 -2.88 -5.56
CA GLY A 29 -0.67 -3.27 -6.96
C GLY A 29 0.10 -4.54 -7.32
N TYR A 30 1.34 -4.69 -6.84
CA TYR A 30 2.13 -5.91 -7.04
C TYR A 30 1.41 -7.14 -6.47
N PHE A 31 0.96 -7.07 -5.22
CA PHE A 31 0.28 -8.20 -4.57
C PHE A 31 -1.06 -8.53 -5.24
N LEU A 32 -1.86 -7.51 -5.60
CA LEU A 32 -3.13 -7.73 -6.32
C LEU A 32 -2.90 -8.38 -7.69
N LEU A 33 -1.97 -7.87 -8.48
CA LEU A 33 -1.65 -8.44 -9.78
C LEU A 33 -1.06 -9.84 -9.65
N ASN A 34 -0.25 -10.11 -8.62
CA ASN A 34 0.31 -11.43 -8.39
C ASN A 34 -0.79 -12.44 -8.04
N ALA A 35 -1.73 -12.06 -7.15
CA ALA A 35 -2.89 -12.87 -6.81
C ALA A 35 -3.77 -13.16 -8.06
N ILE A 36 -4.08 -12.13 -8.87
CA ILE A 36 -4.85 -12.29 -10.11
C ILE A 36 -4.12 -13.18 -11.12
N SER A 37 -2.81 -12.96 -11.31
CA SER A 37 -2.01 -13.75 -12.26
C SER A 37 -1.99 -15.23 -11.89
N SER A 38 -1.96 -15.53 -10.58
CA SER A 38 -1.96 -16.88 -10.05
C SER A 38 -3.32 -17.58 -10.17
N ILE A 39 -4.43 -16.83 -10.06
CA ILE A 39 -5.78 -17.35 -10.34
C ILE A 39 -5.95 -17.60 -11.84
N SER A 40 -5.42 -16.70 -12.68
CA SER A 40 -5.56 -16.76 -14.13
C SER A 40 -4.74 -17.87 -14.79
N HIS A 41 -3.64 -18.30 -14.17
CA HIS A 41 -2.77 -19.35 -14.70
C HIS A 41 -2.91 -20.57 -13.78
N GLY A 42 -3.74 -21.53 -14.18
CA GLY A 42 -3.63 -22.88 -13.64
C GLY A 42 -2.18 -23.36 -13.76
N GLU A 43 -1.70 -24.05 -12.73
CA GLU A 43 -0.31 -24.52 -12.61
C GLU A 43 0.20 -25.12 -13.93
N GLY A 44 1.10 -24.43 -14.66
CA GLY A 44 1.84 -25.04 -15.76
C GLY A 44 1.99 -24.31 -17.10
N ALA A 45 1.41 -23.12 -17.32
CA ALA A 45 1.59 -22.42 -18.62
C ALA A 45 2.80 -21.47 -18.62
N SER A 46 3.96 -21.97 -19.07
CA SER A 46 5.17 -21.18 -19.36
C SER A 46 5.07 -20.45 -20.69
N TYR A 47 4.34 -19.33 -20.70
CA TYR A 47 4.42 -18.33 -21.76
C TYR A 47 4.71 -16.96 -21.15
N PHE A 48 5.31 -16.07 -21.93
CA PHE A 48 5.57 -14.68 -21.54
C PHE A 48 4.27 -14.07 -21.01
N ASN A 49 4.16 -14.03 -19.69
CA ASN A 49 2.89 -13.78 -19.03
C ASN A 49 2.60 -12.28 -19.17
N LEU A 50 1.38 -11.91 -19.58
CA LEU A 50 0.95 -10.50 -19.68
C LEU A 50 1.20 -9.74 -18.35
N PHE A 51 1.26 -10.48 -17.24
CA PHE A 51 1.52 -9.96 -15.91
C PHE A 51 3.02 -9.83 -15.55
N THR A 52 3.95 -10.48 -16.26
CA THR A 52 5.39 -10.46 -15.89
C THR A 52 6.00 -9.07 -15.97
N ILE A 53 5.78 -8.35 -17.07
CA ILE A 53 6.35 -7.00 -17.25
C ILE A 53 5.75 -6.01 -16.24
N PRO A 54 4.42 -5.93 -16.04
CA PRO A 54 3.82 -5.11 -15.00
C PRO A 54 4.33 -5.43 -13.58
N LEU A 55 4.43 -6.72 -13.23
CA LEU A 55 4.93 -7.14 -11.91
C LEU A 55 6.39 -6.71 -11.69
N PHE A 56 7.23 -6.81 -12.73
CA PHE A 56 8.61 -6.34 -12.68
C PHE A 56 8.70 -4.82 -12.52
N LEU A 57 7.89 -4.05 -13.25
CA LEU A 57 7.86 -2.60 -13.10
C LEU A 57 7.35 -2.16 -11.72
N LEU A 58 6.35 -2.85 -11.17
CA LEU A 58 5.83 -2.59 -9.84
C LEU A 58 6.84 -2.94 -8.74
N SER A 59 7.61 -4.01 -8.90
CA SER A 59 8.64 -4.37 -7.93
C SER A 59 9.81 -3.37 -7.96
N CYS A 60 10.28 -2.97 -9.15
CA CYS A 60 11.31 -1.94 -9.30
C CYS A 60 10.87 -0.58 -8.72
N SER A 61 9.64 -0.14 -9.04
CA SER A 61 9.10 1.11 -8.51
C SER A 61 8.85 1.06 -7.01
N GLY A 62 8.33 -0.05 -6.48
CA GLY A 62 8.17 -0.28 -5.04
C GLY A 62 9.50 -0.18 -4.30
N LEU A 63 10.54 -0.88 -4.79
CA LEU A 63 11.89 -0.79 -4.22
C LEU A 63 12.45 0.64 -4.26
N TYR A 64 12.28 1.34 -5.38
CA TYR A 64 12.66 2.75 -5.48
C TYR A 64 11.99 3.58 -4.38
N PHE A 65 10.67 3.47 -4.21
CA PHE A 65 9.94 4.26 -3.21
C PHE A 65 10.33 3.90 -1.77
N ILE A 66 10.58 2.63 -1.48
CA ILE A 66 11.04 2.19 -0.14
C ILE A 66 12.42 2.78 0.18
N ILE A 67 13.39 2.66 -0.73
CA ILE A 67 14.74 3.22 -0.56
C ILE A 67 14.66 4.76 -0.45
N SER A 68 13.81 5.36 -1.27
CA SER A 68 13.56 6.80 -1.33
C SER A 68 12.89 7.33 -0.05
N ALA A 69 12.03 6.53 0.61
CA ALA A 69 11.45 6.85 1.91
C ALA A 69 12.47 6.63 3.05
N ALA A 70 13.23 5.54 3.01
CA ALA A 70 14.27 5.22 3.98
C ALA A 70 15.39 6.28 4.02
N SER A 71 15.75 6.87 2.87
CA SER A 71 16.74 7.95 2.81
C SER A 71 16.24 9.30 3.37
N ILE A 72 14.92 9.50 3.48
CA ILE A 72 14.33 10.67 4.15
C ILE A 72 14.09 10.40 5.64
N GLY A 73 13.89 9.14 6.02
CA GLY A 73 13.62 8.72 7.40
C GLY A 73 14.51 9.38 8.45
N PRO A 74 15.85 9.43 8.29
CA PRO A 74 16.76 10.10 9.24
C PRO A 74 16.55 11.62 9.39
N LYS A 75 15.88 12.26 8.41
CA LYS A 75 15.54 13.69 8.43
C LYS A 75 14.19 13.97 9.10
N VAL A 76 13.40 12.92 9.32
CA VAL A 76 12.20 12.94 10.15
C VAL A 76 12.62 12.43 11.53
N ASN A 77 12.11 13.03 12.60
CA ASN A 77 12.43 12.55 13.95
C ASN A 77 12.14 11.03 14.06
N SER A 78 13.12 10.20 14.41
CA SER A 78 13.00 8.74 14.43
C SER A 78 11.79 8.24 15.22
N LYS A 79 11.36 8.97 16.27
CA LYS A 79 10.14 8.62 17.01
C LYS A 79 8.88 8.83 16.17
N LYS A 80 8.81 9.90 15.38
CA LYS A 80 7.71 10.20 14.44
C LYS A 80 7.72 9.26 13.24
N PHE A 81 8.89 8.83 12.80
CA PHE A 81 9.05 7.84 11.72
C PHE A 81 8.34 6.52 12.04
N TRP A 82 8.52 6.00 13.27
CA TRP A 82 7.89 4.74 13.70
C TRP A 82 6.48 4.89 14.22
N SER A 83 6.20 5.96 14.98
CA SER A 83 4.86 6.19 15.54
C SER A 83 3.87 6.78 14.54
N SER A 84 4.37 7.26 13.38
CA SER A 84 3.56 7.98 12.39
C SER A 84 2.85 9.22 12.95
N ALA A 85 3.31 9.73 14.11
CA ALA A 85 2.84 10.95 14.75
C ALA A 85 3.58 12.14 14.14
N PHE A 86 3.09 12.61 12.99
CA PHE A 86 3.64 13.79 12.32
C PHE A 86 3.48 15.04 13.18
N GLY A 87 4.43 15.97 13.06
CA GLY A 87 4.33 17.27 13.74
C GLY A 87 3.25 18.14 13.14
N ASP A 88 3.01 17.97 11.84
CA ASP A 88 1.92 18.60 11.13
C ASP A 88 0.59 17.87 11.37
N GLU A 89 -0.43 18.63 11.83
CA GLU A 89 -1.75 18.10 12.16
C GLU A 89 -2.48 17.56 10.92
N TYR A 90 -2.32 18.21 9.77
CA TYR A 90 -2.94 17.80 8.51
C TYR A 90 -2.34 16.48 7.99
N LEU A 91 -1.01 16.35 7.98
CA LEU A 91 -0.33 15.11 7.59
C LEU A 91 -0.68 13.95 8.52
N ASN A 92 -0.78 14.23 9.84
CA ASN A 92 -1.21 13.24 10.81
C ASN A 92 -2.66 12.79 10.60
N HIS A 93 -3.58 13.75 10.36
CA HIS A 93 -4.97 13.46 10.03
C HIS A 93 -5.09 12.61 8.76
N LEU A 94 -4.31 12.95 7.73
CA LEU A 94 -4.32 12.24 6.45
C LEU A 94 -3.82 10.80 6.60
N ASN A 95 -2.73 10.60 7.34
CA ASN A 95 -2.20 9.28 7.64
C ASN A 95 -3.20 8.41 8.42
N LEU A 96 -3.84 8.98 9.44
CA LEU A 96 -4.87 8.28 10.22
C LEU A 96 -6.10 7.92 9.36
N ARG A 97 -6.50 8.82 8.45
CA ARG A 97 -7.57 8.56 7.48
C ARG A 97 -7.21 7.40 6.56
N GLY A 98 -5.97 7.36 6.06
CA GLY A 98 -5.43 6.22 5.29
C GLY A 98 -5.54 4.91 6.06
N PHE A 99 -5.11 4.90 7.33
CA PHE A 99 -5.21 3.71 8.18
C PHE A 99 -6.66 3.26 8.39
N LYS A 100 -7.59 4.18 8.69
CA LYS A 100 -9.02 3.88 8.84
C LYS A 100 -9.62 3.30 7.56
N TRP A 101 -9.28 3.87 6.41
CA TRP A 101 -9.72 3.37 5.11
C TRP A 101 -9.19 1.96 4.84
N ALA A 102 -7.91 1.72 5.08
CA ALA A 102 -7.32 0.39 4.97
C ALA A 102 -8.06 -0.64 5.83
N PHE A 103 -8.31 -0.31 7.10
CA PHE A 103 -9.02 -1.20 8.01
C PHE A 103 -10.46 -1.51 7.53
N VAL A 104 -11.23 -0.49 7.17
CA VAL A 104 -12.63 -0.65 6.75
C VAL A 104 -12.74 -1.42 5.43
N VAL A 105 -11.93 -1.06 4.42
CA VAL A 105 -11.97 -1.69 3.10
C VAL A 105 -11.49 -3.14 3.19
N THR A 106 -10.36 -3.39 3.86
CA THR A 106 -9.85 -4.75 4.04
C THR A 106 -10.83 -5.61 4.83
N GLY A 107 -11.41 -5.09 5.91
CA GLY A 107 -12.42 -5.79 6.70
C GLY A 107 -13.68 -6.11 5.88
N THR A 108 -14.13 -5.17 5.05
CA THR A 108 -15.29 -5.38 4.17
C THR A 108 -15.01 -6.47 3.13
N ILE A 109 -13.84 -6.44 2.48
CA ILE A 109 -13.45 -7.47 1.51
C ILE A 109 -13.32 -8.83 2.19
N PHE A 110 -12.75 -8.89 3.39
CA PHE A 110 -12.69 -10.11 4.19
C PHE A 110 -14.09 -10.69 4.46
N ILE A 111 -15.03 -9.84 4.90
CA ILE A 111 -16.42 -10.26 5.14
C ILE A 111 -17.08 -10.77 3.86
N ILE A 112 -16.88 -10.09 2.72
CA ILE A 112 -17.42 -10.51 1.43
C ILE A 112 -16.88 -11.90 1.05
N ILE A 113 -15.56 -12.12 1.16
CA ILE A 113 -14.95 -13.42 0.84
C ILE A 113 -15.51 -14.52 1.75
N MET A 114 -15.62 -14.26 3.06
CA MET A 114 -16.19 -15.21 4.00
C MET A 114 -17.69 -15.45 3.74
N ALA A 115 -18.46 -14.43 3.35
CA ALA A 115 -19.87 -14.62 3.00
C ALA A 115 -20.03 -15.49 1.74
N LEU A 116 -19.24 -15.22 0.69
CA LEU A 116 -19.21 -16.04 -0.53
C LEU A 116 -18.79 -17.49 -0.25
N SER A 117 -17.92 -17.71 0.74
CA SER A 117 -17.51 -19.05 1.18
C SER A 117 -18.65 -19.95 1.63
N VAL A 118 -19.69 -19.35 2.23
CA VAL A 118 -20.84 -20.08 2.76
C VAL A 118 -21.73 -20.58 1.63
N PHE A 119 -21.77 -19.86 0.51
CA PHE A 119 -22.60 -20.21 -0.65
C PHE A 119 -21.89 -21.16 -1.62
N GLU A 120 -20.57 -21.08 -1.76
CA GLU A 120 -19.76 -21.96 -2.59
C GLU A 120 -18.58 -22.58 -1.82
N LEU A 121 -18.87 -23.62 -1.04
CA LEU A 121 -17.89 -24.33 -0.21
C LEU A 121 -16.73 -24.94 -1.04
N SER A 122 -17.00 -25.32 -2.30
CA SER A 122 -16.01 -25.89 -3.23
C SER A 122 -14.97 -24.88 -3.70
N THR A 123 -15.32 -23.61 -3.77
CA THR A 123 -14.47 -22.56 -4.36
C THR A 123 -13.40 -22.08 -3.38
N LEU A 124 -13.56 -22.33 -2.08
CA LEU A 124 -12.56 -21.95 -1.05
C LEU A 124 -11.64 -23.08 -0.62
N GLN A 125 -12.02 -24.34 -0.81
CA GLN A 125 -11.14 -25.49 -0.55
C GLN A 125 -9.94 -25.53 -1.52
N SER A 126 -10.02 -24.84 -2.66
CA SER A 126 -8.95 -24.73 -3.66
C SER A 126 -8.09 -23.47 -3.53
N VAL A 127 -8.50 -22.48 -2.73
CA VAL A 127 -7.76 -21.22 -2.59
C VAL A 127 -6.63 -21.40 -1.59
N SER A 128 -5.39 -21.41 -2.10
CA SER A 128 -4.21 -21.40 -1.25
C SER A 128 -4.19 -20.19 -0.33
N ILE A 129 -3.86 -20.41 0.95
CA ILE A 129 -3.65 -19.37 1.98
C ILE A 129 -2.72 -18.26 1.47
N ARG A 130 -1.76 -18.62 0.60
CA ARG A 130 -0.85 -17.67 -0.04
C ARG A 130 -1.58 -16.64 -0.91
N TYR A 131 -2.48 -17.06 -1.78
CA TYR A 131 -3.19 -16.12 -2.67
C TYR A 131 -4.14 -15.23 -1.88
N PHE A 132 -4.74 -15.79 -0.83
CA PHE A 132 -5.57 -15.03 0.09
C PHE A 132 -4.77 -13.95 0.83
N SER A 133 -3.59 -14.27 1.36
CA SER A 133 -2.75 -13.30 2.06
C SER A 133 -2.23 -12.22 1.12
N GLU A 134 -1.83 -12.58 -0.10
CA GLU A 134 -1.44 -11.62 -1.14
C GLU A 134 -2.60 -10.67 -1.48
N LEU A 135 -3.83 -11.18 -1.67
CA LEU A 135 -5.00 -10.35 -1.94
C LEU A 135 -5.30 -9.38 -0.79
N VAL A 136 -5.30 -9.87 0.46
CA VAL A 136 -5.56 -9.05 1.66
C VAL A 136 -4.50 -7.96 1.82
N LEU A 137 -3.22 -8.30 1.67
CA LEU A 137 -2.12 -7.32 1.72
C LEU A 137 -2.23 -6.30 0.59
N GLY A 138 -2.56 -6.77 -0.62
CA GLY A 138 -2.79 -5.93 -1.79
C GLY A 138 -3.86 -4.88 -1.55
N VAL A 139 -5.04 -5.32 -1.09
CA VAL A 139 -6.16 -4.43 -0.72
C VAL A 139 -5.74 -3.45 0.37
N MET A 140 -5.09 -3.91 1.44
CA MET A 140 -4.72 -3.07 2.57
C MET A 140 -3.79 -1.93 2.15
N PHE A 141 -2.77 -2.24 1.35
CA PHE A 141 -1.80 -1.25 0.89
C PHE A 141 -2.39 -0.27 -0.14
N VAL A 142 -3.29 -0.73 -1.01
CA VAL A 142 -4.02 0.17 -1.94
C VAL A 142 -4.99 1.07 -1.17
N ALA A 143 -5.77 0.52 -0.25
CA ALA A 143 -6.75 1.27 0.53
C ALA A 143 -6.11 2.30 1.47
N TYR A 144 -4.93 2.00 2.04
CA TYR A 144 -4.14 2.97 2.79
C TYR A 144 -3.64 4.12 1.90
N SER A 145 -3.07 3.79 0.75
CA SER A 145 -2.41 4.76 -0.12
C SER A 145 -3.37 5.67 -0.89
N THR A 146 -4.56 5.17 -1.24
CA THR A 146 -5.55 5.90 -2.05
C THR A 146 -5.91 7.29 -1.49
N PRO A 147 -6.38 7.44 -0.24
CA PRO A 147 -6.73 8.76 0.29
C PRO A 147 -5.50 9.68 0.42
N ILE A 148 -4.33 9.13 0.74
CA ILE A 148 -3.11 9.92 0.92
C ILE A 148 -2.61 10.46 -0.43
N VAL A 149 -2.61 9.62 -1.46
CA VAL A 149 -2.21 10.01 -2.82
C VAL A 149 -3.22 10.98 -3.42
N TYR A 150 -4.52 10.75 -3.23
CA TYR A 150 -5.54 11.65 -3.76
C TYR A 150 -5.39 13.08 -3.22
N GLU A 151 -5.25 13.24 -1.91
CA GLU A 151 -5.16 14.56 -1.28
C GLU A 151 -3.80 15.23 -1.56
N LEU A 152 -2.67 14.50 -1.48
CA LEU A 152 -1.32 15.06 -1.72
C LEU A 152 -0.94 15.28 -3.19
N PHE A 153 -1.76 14.82 -4.14
CA PHE A 153 -1.61 15.13 -5.57
C PHE A 153 -2.66 16.10 -6.09
N GLY A 154 -3.79 16.26 -5.40
CA GLY A 154 -4.79 17.29 -5.71
C GLY A 154 -4.36 18.71 -5.32
N GLU A 155 -3.33 18.85 -4.49
CA GLU A 155 -2.79 20.15 -4.02
C GLU A 155 -1.65 20.72 -4.90
N GLN A 156 -1.48 20.25 -6.15
CA GLN A 156 -0.53 20.84 -7.13
C GLN A 156 -1.23 21.82 -8.07
#